data_AF-A0AAD8HKF1-F1
#
_entry.id   AF-A0AAD8HKF1-F1
#
_cell.length_a   1.000
_cell.length_b   1.000
_cell.length_c   1.000
_cell.angle_alpha   90.00
_cell.angle_beta   90.00
_cell.angle_gamma   90.00
#
_symmetry.space_group_name_H-M   'P 1'
#
loop_
_entity.id
_entity.type
_entity.pdbx_description
1 polymer ?
#
loop_
_entity_poly.entity_id
_entity_poly.type
_entity_poly.pdbx_seq_one_letter_code
_entity_poly.pdbx_strand_id
1 'polypeptide(L)'
;MLCDHWSSTQFQERASKNTINQSKKKWNSKNVSVSTVRHHIRRGMELTLSTGQIETCRQNHFGENGWTGPELEKLYEHMMTLKEAYSLEELSDKEILEMVLGR
;
A
#
# COMPACT_ATOMS: atom_id res chain seq x y z
N MET A 1 26.77 38.91 -3.10
CA MET A 1 25.64 38.99 -4.06
C MET A 1 25.30 37.58 -4.49
N LEU A 2 24.19 37.00 -4.00
CA LEU A 2 23.69 35.72 -4.51
C LEU A 2 23.07 35.98 -5.88
N CYS A 3 23.68 35.48 -6.94
CA CYS A 3 23.09 35.56 -8.28
C CYS A 3 21.89 34.62 -8.34
N ASP A 4 20.68 35.18 -8.51
CA ASP A 4 19.46 34.40 -8.66
C ASP A 4 19.43 33.73 -10.05
N HIS A 5 19.89 32.49 -10.08
CA HIS A 5 19.97 31.67 -11.29
C HIS A 5 18.57 31.27 -11.82
N TRP A 6 17.54 31.35 -10.98
CA TRP A 6 16.16 30.98 -11.29
C TRP A 6 15.46 32.05 -12.15
N SER A 7 15.92 33.30 -12.04
CA SER A 7 15.46 34.42 -12.87
C SER A 7 16.19 34.49 -14.23
N SER A 8 17.14 33.60 -14.51
CA SER A 8 17.81 33.58 -15.80
C SER A 8 16.85 33.13 -16.92
N THR A 9 16.95 33.78 -18.07
CA THR A 9 16.14 33.46 -19.26
C THR A 9 16.34 32.00 -19.70
N GLN A 10 17.57 31.49 -19.60
CA GLN A 10 17.88 30.09 -19.90
C GLN A 10 17.13 29.12 -18.97
N PHE A 11 17.00 29.45 -17.69
CA PHE A 11 16.26 28.64 -16.74
C PHE A 11 14.76 28.67 -17.03
N GLN A 12 14.19 29.85 -17.24
CA GLN A 12 12.76 30.03 -17.54
C GLN A 12 12.34 29.30 -18.84
N GLU A 13 13.17 29.36 -19.88
CA GLU A 13 12.94 28.63 -21.13
C GLU A 13 12.97 27.11 -20.93
N ARG A 14 13.95 26.61 -20.18
CA ARG A 14 14.06 25.16 -19.87
C ARG A 14 12.89 24.70 -19.01
N ALA A 15 12.51 25.47 -18.01
CA ALA A 15 11.37 25.18 -17.15
C ALA A 15 10.07 25.09 -17.97
N SER A 16 9.82 26.07 -18.85
CA SER A 16 8.65 26.09 -19.73
C SER A 16 8.61 24.88 -20.66
N LYS A 17 9.74 24.54 -21.30
CA LYS A 17 9.88 23.36 -22.15
C LYS A 17 9.65 22.06 -21.36
N ASN A 18 10.16 21.97 -20.14
CA ASN A 18 9.99 20.80 -19.29
C ASN A 18 8.52 20.59 -18.89
N THR A 19 7.79 21.65 -18.56
CA THR A 19 6.35 21.56 -18.23
C THR A 19 5.54 21.05 -19.44
N ILE A 20 5.81 21.58 -20.63
CA ILE A 20 5.16 21.14 -21.87
C ILE A 20 5.52 19.68 -22.20
N ASN A 21 6.77 19.28 -21.96
CA ASN A 21 7.20 17.91 -22.20
C ASN A 21 6.59 16.94 -21.17
N GLN A 22 6.44 17.36 -19.91
CA GLN A 22 5.77 16.56 -18.89
C GLN A 22 4.29 16.35 -19.21
N SER A 23 3.56 17.39 -19.65
CA SER A 23 2.14 17.24 -20.01
C SER A 23 1.92 16.33 -21.22
N LYS A 24 2.92 16.21 -22.10
CA LYS A 24 2.90 15.30 -23.26
C LYS A 24 3.32 13.87 -22.95
N LYS A 25 3.90 13.60 -21.78
CA LYS A 25 4.25 12.22 -21.39
C LYS A 25 2.96 11.44 -21.19
N LYS A 26 2.80 10.33 -21.91
CA LYS A 26 1.77 9.33 -21.58
C LYS A 26 2.00 8.88 -20.14
N TRP A 27 1.03 9.15 -19.30
CA TRP A 27 0.96 8.60 -17.95
C TRP A 27 0.76 7.09 -18.08
N ASN A 28 1.86 6.35 -18.15
CA ASN A 28 1.82 4.91 -18.04
C ASN A 28 1.70 4.58 -16.55
N SER A 29 0.48 4.55 -16.01
CA SER A 29 0.26 3.80 -14.79
C SER A 29 0.48 2.32 -15.15
N LYS A 30 1.71 1.84 -14.92
CA LYS A 30 1.85 0.45 -14.54
C LYS A 30 1.03 0.37 -13.26
N ASN A 31 -0.19 -0.16 -13.32
CA ASN A 31 -1.07 -0.40 -12.17
C ASN A 31 -0.41 -1.40 -11.21
N VAL A 32 0.69 -1.01 -10.60
CA VAL A 32 1.47 -1.77 -9.62
C VAL A 32 1.85 -0.90 -8.43
N SER A 33 1.47 0.39 -8.41
CA SER A 33 1.30 1.10 -7.14
C SER A 33 -0.03 0.72 -6.51
N VAL A 34 -0.23 -0.59 -6.32
CA VAL A 34 -1.17 -1.08 -5.35
C VAL A 34 -0.30 -1.75 -4.31
N SER A 35 -0.10 -1.04 -3.20
CA SER A 35 0.17 -1.66 -1.89
C SER A 35 -1.02 -2.55 -1.54
N THR A 36 -1.22 -3.59 -2.34
CA THR A 36 -2.18 -4.64 -2.09
C THR A 36 -1.60 -5.44 -0.94
N VAL A 37 -2.45 -5.90 -0.03
CA VAL A 37 -2.09 -6.84 1.05
C VAL A 37 -1.20 -7.98 0.48
N ARG A 38 -1.54 -8.46 -0.72
CA ARG A 38 -0.80 -9.47 -1.50
C ARG A 38 0.66 -9.10 -1.80
N HIS A 39 0.98 -7.84 -2.06
CA HIS A 39 2.34 -7.40 -2.36
C HIS A 39 3.27 -7.53 -1.14
N HIS A 40 2.76 -7.28 0.06
CA HIS A 40 3.51 -7.39 1.31
C HIS A 40 3.74 -8.84 1.72
N ILE A 41 2.73 -9.71 1.55
CA ILE A 41 2.86 -11.17 1.77
C ILE A 41 3.95 -11.76 0.87
N ARG A 42 3.98 -11.38 -0.41
CA ARG A 42 4.95 -11.88 -1.40
C ARG A 42 6.39 -11.41 -1.12
N ARG A 43 6.59 -10.31 -0.39
CA ARG A 43 7.93 -9.80 -0.05
C ARG A 43 8.57 -10.49 1.14
N GLY A 44 7.88 -11.42 1.82
CA GLY A 44 8.45 -12.15 2.93
C GLY A 44 8.95 -11.20 4.02
N MET A 45 8.25 -10.07 4.25
CA MET A 45 8.43 -9.33 5.49
C MET A 45 8.10 -10.33 6.59
N GLU A 46 9.14 -10.81 7.26
CA GLU A 46 9.03 -11.64 8.43
C GLU A 46 8.25 -10.79 9.44
N LEU A 47 6.98 -11.12 9.63
CA LEU A 47 6.09 -10.48 10.59
C LEU A 47 6.48 -10.96 11.99
N THR A 48 7.73 -10.69 12.38
CA THR A 48 8.34 -11.02 13.68
C THR A 48 7.89 -10.09 14.80
N LEU A 49 6.99 -9.15 14.50
CA LEU A 49 6.36 -8.34 15.52
C LEU A 49 5.37 -9.22 16.28
N SER A 50 5.36 -9.09 17.60
CA SER A 50 4.44 -9.71 18.57
C SER A 50 2.94 -9.50 18.30
N THR A 51 2.61 -8.88 17.17
CA THR A 51 1.29 -8.52 16.69
C THR A 51 0.94 -9.49 15.56
N GLY A 52 -0.08 -10.31 15.76
CA GLY A 52 -0.52 -11.31 14.79
C GLY A 52 -0.67 -10.77 13.36
N GLN A 53 -0.49 -11.62 12.36
CA GLN A 53 -0.41 -11.22 10.95
C GLN A 53 -1.70 -10.55 10.47
N ILE A 54 -2.84 -10.92 11.07
CA ILE A 54 -4.15 -10.28 10.86
C ILE A 54 -4.13 -8.82 11.36
N GLU A 55 -3.54 -8.55 12.52
CA GLU A 55 -3.43 -7.18 13.04
C GLU A 55 -2.41 -6.33 12.30
N THR A 56 -1.36 -6.94 11.74
CA THR A 56 -0.49 -6.21 10.81
C THR A 56 -1.24 -5.84 9.53
N CYS A 57 -2.13 -6.71 9.04
CA CYS A 57 -3.00 -6.38 7.91
C CYS A 57 -3.92 -5.19 8.25
N ARG A 58 -4.55 -5.19 9.42
CA ARG A 58 -5.35 -4.06 9.89
C ARG A 58 -4.56 -2.76 9.94
N GLN A 59 -3.38 -2.74 10.57
CA GLN A 59 -2.55 -1.54 10.68
C GLN A 59 -2.16 -0.93 9.33
N ASN A 60 -1.97 -1.77 8.30
CA ASN A 60 -1.61 -1.30 6.97
C ASN A 60 -2.80 -0.72 6.18
N HIS A 61 -4.04 -1.05 6.56
CA HIS A 61 -5.24 -0.75 5.77
C HIS A 61 -6.31 0.07 6.51
N PHE A 62 -6.15 0.25 7.82
CA PHE A 62 -6.98 1.07 8.68
C PHE A 62 -6.25 2.37 9.05
N GLY A 63 -6.74 3.51 8.54
CA GLY A 63 -6.20 4.84 8.81
C GLY A 63 -7.10 5.68 9.71
N GLU A 64 -6.81 6.98 9.82
CA GLU A 64 -7.58 7.94 10.63
C GLU A 64 -9.06 8.06 10.19
N ASN A 65 -9.33 7.84 8.90
CA ASN A 65 -10.68 7.87 8.33
C ASN A 65 -11.34 6.48 8.27
N GLY A 66 -10.78 5.47 8.95
CA GLY A 66 -11.24 4.09 8.92
C GLY A 66 -10.58 3.26 7.81
N TRP A 67 -11.29 2.26 7.32
CA TRP A 67 -10.79 1.35 6.29
C TRP A 67 -10.57 2.06 4.96
N THR A 68 -9.45 1.75 4.30
CA THR A 68 -9.11 2.25 2.96
C THR A 68 -10.11 1.82 1.88
N GLY A 69 -10.97 0.84 2.17
CA GLY A 69 -12.14 0.50 1.35
C GLY A 69 -13.07 -0.50 2.06
N PRO A 70 -14.35 -0.57 1.67
CA PRO A 70 -15.34 -1.45 2.29
C PRO A 70 -15.07 -2.95 2.06
N GLU A 71 -14.28 -3.28 1.03
CA GLU A 71 -13.82 -4.66 0.81
C GLU A 71 -12.82 -5.10 1.87
N LEU A 72 -11.92 -4.21 2.30
CA LEU A 72 -10.88 -4.53 3.29
C LEU A 72 -11.48 -4.71 4.70
N GLU A 73 -12.51 -3.93 5.01
CA GLU A 73 -13.32 -4.13 6.22
C GLU A 73 -13.94 -5.53 6.24
N LYS A 74 -14.64 -5.91 5.16
CA LYS A 74 -15.25 -7.25 5.05
C LYS A 74 -14.23 -8.38 5.13
N LEU A 75 -13.06 -8.20 4.51
CA LEU A 75 -11.97 -9.19 4.58
C LEU A 75 -11.44 -9.33 6.00
N TYR A 76 -11.26 -8.21 6.72
CA TYR A 76 -10.81 -8.23 8.11
C TYR A 76 -11.83 -8.90 9.04
N GLU A 77 -13.11 -8.56 8.93
CA GLU A 77 -14.18 -9.20 9.71
C GLU A 77 -14.23 -10.71 9.45
N HIS A 78 -14.02 -11.14 8.20
CA HIS A 78 -13.93 -12.56 7.86
C HIS A 78 -12.70 -13.24 8.49
N MET A 79 -11.54 -12.58 8.51
CA MET A 79 -10.35 -13.08 9.20
C MET A 79 -10.57 -13.22 10.71
N MET A 80 -11.23 -12.23 11.34
CA MET A 80 -11.56 -12.27 12.77
C MET A 80 -12.55 -13.38 13.10
N THR A 81 -13.56 -13.59 12.27
CA THR A 81 -14.52 -14.69 12.42
C THR A 81 -13.81 -16.05 12.40
N LEU A 82 -12.86 -16.24 11.47
CA LEU A 82 -12.07 -17.47 11.41
C LEU A 82 -11.15 -17.60 12.64
N LYS A 83 -10.56 -16.50 13.11
CA LYS A 83 -9.70 -16.49 14.29
C LYS A 83 -10.45 -16.83 15.59
N GLU A 84 -11.73 -16.48 15.68
CA GLU A 84 -12.58 -16.89 16.80
C GLU A 84 -13.06 -18.34 16.67
N ALA A 85 -13.25 -18.83 15.45
CA ALA A 85 -13.71 -20.18 15.18
C ALA A 85 -12.63 -21.26 15.37
N TYR A 86 -11.35 -20.91 15.19
CA TYR A 86 -10.23 -21.83 15.28
C TYR A 86 -9.27 -21.45 16.41
N SER A 87 -8.77 -22.44 17.15
CA SER A 87 -7.71 -22.18 18.12
C SER A 87 -6.38 -21.87 17.40
N LEU A 88 -5.48 -21.13 18.06
CA LEU A 88 -4.15 -20.81 17.53
C LEU A 88 -3.30 -22.04 17.16
N GLU A 89 -3.65 -23.22 17.70
CA GLU A 89 -3.00 -24.49 17.38
C GLU A 89 -3.57 -25.16 16.10
N GLU A 90 -4.80 -24.82 15.71
CA GLU A 90 -5.49 -25.39 14.54
C GLU A 90 -5.29 -24.57 13.27
N LEU A 91 -5.27 -23.24 13.40
CA LEU A 91 -5.03 -22.34 12.28
C LEU A 91 -4.22 -21.13 12.71
N SER A 92 -3.06 -20.95 12.09
CA SER A 92 -2.25 -19.75 12.27
C SER A 92 -2.90 -18.54 11.59
N ASP A 93 -2.63 -17.34 12.11
CA ASP A 93 -3.04 -16.08 11.47
C ASP A 93 -2.63 -16.04 9.98
N LYS A 94 -1.52 -16.68 9.60
CA LYS A 94 -1.03 -16.77 8.22
C LYS A 94 -2.00 -17.54 7.33
N GLU A 95 -2.44 -18.70 7.81
CA GLU A 95 -3.33 -19.60 7.07
C GLU A 95 -4.70 -18.96 6.90
N ILE A 96 -5.21 -18.31 7.95
CA ILE A 96 -6.44 -17.51 7.89
C ILE A 96 -6.32 -16.42 6.82
N LEU A 97 -5.21 -15.68 6.82
CA LEU A 97 -4.97 -14.59 5.88
C LEU A 97 -4.87 -15.10 4.43
N GLU A 98 -4.22 -16.24 4.21
CA GLU A 98 -4.11 -16.89 2.90
C GLU A 98 -5.45 -17.45 2.40
N MET A 99 -6.27 -18.05 3.28
CA MET A 99 -7.61 -18.52 2.93
C MET A 99 -8.53 -17.36 2.50
N VAL A 100 -8.51 -16.25 3.24
CA VAL A 100 -9.40 -15.11 2.98
C VAL A 100 -8.96 -14.31 1.76
N LEU A 101 -7.65 -14.10 1.58
CA LEU A 101 -7.13 -13.29 0.47
C LEU A 101 -6.98 -14.08 -0.84
N GLY A 102 -7.14 -15.40 -0.79
CA GLY A 102 -7.00 -16.32 -1.91
C GLY A 102 -5.56 -16.43 -2.39
N ARG A 103 -4.99 -17.64 -2.24
CA ARG A 103 -3.91 -18.11 -3.11
C ARG A 103 -4.47 -18.69 -4.39
#